data_AF-A0A3L6N956-F1
#
_entry.id   AF-A0A3L6N956-F1
#
_cell.length_a   1.000
_cell.length_b   1.000
_cell.length_c   1.000
_cell.angle_alpha   90.00
_cell.angle_beta   90.00
_cell.angle_gamma   90.00
#
_symmetry.space_group_name_H-M   'P 1'
#
loop_
_entity.id
_entity.type
_entity.pdbx_description
1 polymer ?
#
loop_
_entity_poly.entity_id
_entity_poly.type
_entity_poly.pdbx_seq_one_letter_code
_entity_poly.pdbx_strand_id
1 'polypeptide(L)'
;MYQQIADLAGVQCAALKHKRAEDLDFSQVLYLHDQCGNPVDRSVRQYPQLLVGDTVCADVAVDDDTGRWDFECTFPGSESGSLRCQLAIKNKIVDFISTDPFGGACPDLSTVVTTLEESGQDIVDPEQLRKDLANQGLSSDRAKQEADAAVVAYTQLWQALGALFTKSTETSQGALEDYIDVYNTRRSFENDICQSLHEGEIPLNLTLIAGATRIPAITTLNWAPETTKPYNITVQDSSRIACCPNSAVAEGEGATCSYPRDAIIPGTGCVCGKSAAGVGIAFEWTECTNYKGSCEADGDCGDGYLCLTGSCCGGGVCVDAFACSENGTDLVQQFDGGF
;
A
#
# COMPACT_ATOMS: atom_id res chain seq x y z
N MET A 1 40.92 7.24 -5.15
CA MET A 1 40.22 7.37 -3.86
C MET A 1 38.72 7.11 -4.01
N TYR A 2 37.99 7.88 -4.83
CA TYR A 2 36.54 7.67 -5.06
C TYR A 2 36.17 6.27 -5.57
N GLN A 3 36.98 5.66 -6.46
CA GLN A 3 36.79 4.26 -6.86
C GLN A 3 36.98 3.25 -5.71
N GLN A 4 37.94 3.46 -4.81
CA GLN A 4 38.12 2.58 -3.65
C GLN A 4 36.98 2.71 -2.64
N ILE A 5 36.43 3.92 -2.49
CA ILE A 5 35.25 4.18 -1.67
C ILE A 5 34.02 3.52 -2.30
N ALA A 6 33.87 3.60 -3.63
CA ALA A 6 32.83 2.91 -4.38
C ALA A 6 32.95 1.37 -4.24
N ASP A 7 34.17 0.84 -4.24
CA ASP A 7 34.42 -0.59 -4.02
C ASP A 7 34.09 -1.01 -2.59
N LEU A 8 34.37 -0.17 -1.58
CA LEU A 8 33.99 -0.41 -0.18
C LEU A 8 32.46 -0.35 0.02
N ALA A 9 31.80 0.68 -0.53
CA ALA A 9 30.34 0.83 -0.50
C ALA A 9 29.62 -0.26 -1.32
N GLY A 10 30.22 -0.70 -2.43
CA GLY A 10 29.64 -1.64 -3.39
C GLY A 10 29.89 -3.12 -3.10
N VAL A 11 31.05 -3.51 -2.56
CA VAL A 11 31.43 -4.94 -2.43
C VAL A 11 31.10 -5.50 -1.05
N GLN A 12 31.23 -4.71 0.03
CA GLN A 12 30.96 -5.19 1.39
C GLN A 12 29.50 -5.03 1.81
N CYS A 13 28.81 -3.95 1.39
CA CYS A 13 27.40 -3.73 1.74
C CYS A 13 26.40 -4.42 0.80
N ALA A 14 26.77 -4.72 -0.46
CA ALA A 14 25.88 -5.42 -1.41
C ALA A 14 25.89 -6.95 -1.29
N ALA A 15 26.72 -7.52 -0.40
CA ALA A 15 26.73 -8.96 -0.13
C ALA A 15 25.43 -9.44 0.56
N LEU A 16 24.64 -8.51 1.14
CA LEU A 16 23.28 -8.76 1.63
C LEU A 16 22.27 -8.54 0.48
N LYS A 17 22.38 -9.38 -0.55
CA LYS A 17 21.56 -9.31 -1.76
C LYS A 17 20.09 -9.60 -1.46
N HIS A 18 19.25 -8.58 -1.51
CA HIS A 18 18.02 -8.59 -2.31
C HIS A 18 17.76 -7.14 -2.78
N LYS A 19 17.66 -6.93 -4.10
CA LYS A 19 17.30 -5.64 -4.72
C LYS A 19 15.86 -5.30 -4.32
N ARG A 20 15.66 -4.63 -3.17
CA ARG A 20 14.34 -4.50 -2.54
C ARG A 20 13.64 -3.15 -2.70
N ALA A 21 14.20 -2.16 -3.39
CA ALA A 21 13.55 -0.86 -3.51
C ALA A 21 13.99 -0.09 -4.76
N GLU A 22 13.60 -0.56 -5.94
CA GLU A 22 13.08 0.35 -6.97
C GLU A 22 11.56 0.18 -6.91
N ASP A 23 10.76 1.17 -7.32
CA ASP A 23 9.33 0.93 -7.56
C ASP A 23 9.24 -0.20 -8.58
N LEU A 24 8.84 -1.38 -8.11
CA LEU A 24 8.77 -2.57 -8.93
C LEU A 24 7.32 -2.80 -9.29
N ASP A 25 7.04 -2.63 -10.57
CA ASP A 25 5.76 -2.98 -11.13
C ASP A 25 5.64 -4.50 -11.18
N PHE A 26 4.48 -5.00 -10.77
CA PHE A 26 4.13 -6.41 -10.87
C PHE A 26 2.65 -6.55 -11.25
N SER A 27 2.35 -7.63 -11.96
CA SER A 27 0.97 -7.97 -12.32
C SER A 27 0.38 -8.94 -11.30
N GLN A 28 -0.89 -8.74 -10.98
CA GLN A 28 -1.65 -9.59 -10.07
C GLN A 28 -2.98 -10.01 -10.72
N VAL A 29 -3.27 -11.31 -10.73
CA VAL A 29 -4.51 -11.87 -11.29
C VAL A 29 -5.44 -12.32 -10.18
N LEU A 30 -6.72 -11.96 -10.26
CA LEU A 30 -7.79 -12.44 -9.39
C LEU A 30 -8.89 -13.10 -10.23
N TYR A 31 -9.48 -14.19 -9.74
CA TYR A 31 -10.69 -14.80 -10.29
C TYR A 31 -11.83 -14.58 -9.30
N LEU A 32 -12.68 -13.60 -9.61
CA LEU A 32 -13.76 -13.13 -8.74
C LEU A 32 -15.07 -13.83 -9.11
N HIS A 33 -15.71 -14.44 -8.13
CA HIS A 33 -17.02 -15.08 -8.26
C HIS A 33 -18.00 -14.52 -7.24
N ASP A 34 -19.28 -14.42 -7.59
CA ASP A 34 -20.33 -13.98 -6.68
C ASP A 34 -20.68 -15.09 -5.66
N GLN A 35 -21.55 -14.78 -4.69
CA GLN A 35 -22.06 -15.73 -3.70
C GLN A 35 -22.76 -16.98 -4.30
N CYS A 36 -23.13 -16.94 -5.59
CA CYS A 36 -23.72 -18.05 -6.33
C CYS A 36 -22.70 -18.83 -7.17
N GLY A 37 -21.44 -18.41 -7.20
CA GLY A 37 -20.39 -19.02 -8.00
C GLY A 37 -20.37 -18.56 -9.47
N ASN A 38 -21.10 -17.50 -9.82
CA ASN A 38 -21.02 -16.90 -11.15
C ASN A 38 -19.82 -15.96 -11.24
N PRO A 39 -19.20 -15.83 -12.43
CA PRO A 39 -18.21 -14.80 -12.71
C PRO A 39 -18.67 -13.39 -12.32
N VAL A 40 -17.81 -12.62 -11.66
CA VAL A 40 -18.04 -11.20 -11.40
C VAL A 40 -17.50 -10.39 -12.56
N ASP A 41 -18.41 -9.69 -13.22
CA ASP A 41 -18.15 -8.81 -14.36
C ASP A 41 -18.13 -7.33 -13.92
N ARG A 42 -17.94 -6.42 -14.88
CA ARG A 42 -17.93 -4.97 -14.64
C ARG A 42 -19.25 -4.37 -14.17
N SER A 43 -20.36 -5.13 -14.16
CA SER A 43 -21.68 -4.64 -13.72
C SER A 43 -21.87 -4.67 -12.20
N VAL A 44 -20.93 -5.26 -11.45
CA VAL A 44 -20.96 -5.24 -9.99
C VAL A 44 -21.03 -3.81 -9.45
N ARG A 45 -21.94 -3.59 -8.49
CA ARG A 45 -22.28 -2.25 -7.98
C ARG A 45 -21.07 -1.46 -7.47
N GLN A 46 -20.14 -2.14 -6.82
CA GLN A 46 -18.84 -1.58 -6.43
C GLN A 46 -17.75 -2.30 -7.20
N TYR A 47 -17.15 -1.56 -8.13
CA TYR A 47 -16.08 -2.06 -9.01
C TYR A 47 -14.91 -2.60 -8.18
N PRO A 48 -14.33 -3.75 -8.55
CA PRO A 48 -13.21 -4.34 -7.84
C PRO A 48 -12.01 -3.40 -7.79
N GLN A 49 -11.48 -3.18 -6.58
CA GLN A 49 -10.30 -2.40 -6.31
C GLN A 49 -9.30 -3.26 -5.53
N LEU A 50 -8.11 -3.41 -6.09
CA LEU A 50 -6.97 -4.05 -5.45
C LEU A 50 -6.01 -2.99 -4.94
N LEU A 51 -5.56 -3.11 -3.69
CA LEU A 51 -4.66 -2.13 -3.07
C LEU A 51 -3.42 -2.82 -2.50
N VAL A 52 -2.26 -2.19 -2.66
CA VAL A 52 -1.01 -2.51 -1.98
C VAL A 52 -0.79 -1.47 -0.88
N GLY A 53 -1.01 -1.85 0.38
CA GLY A 53 -1.12 -0.88 1.46
C GLY A 53 -2.29 0.07 1.18
N ASP A 54 -1.98 1.36 1.02
CA ASP A 54 -2.96 2.41 0.68
C ASP A 54 -2.99 2.76 -0.81
N THR A 55 -2.13 2.16 -1.64
CA THR A 55 -2.03 2.47 -3.08
C THR A 55 -2.95 1.58 -3.89
N VAL A 56 -3.83 2.17 -4.70
CA VAL A 56 -4.72 1.43 -5.61
C VAL A 56 -3.96 0.97 -6.85
N CYS A 57 -4.08 -0.32 -7.20
CA CYS A 57 -3.56 -0.87 -8.45
C CYS A 57 -4.45 -0.49 -9.64
N ALA A 58 -3.87 -0.38 -10.83
CA ALA A 58 -4.64 -0.17 -12.05
C ALA A 58 -5.22 -1.50 -12.55
N ASP A 59 -6.51 -1.56 -12.85
CA ASP A 59 -7.06 -2.69 -13.59
C ASP A 59 -6.75 -2.53 -15.08
N VAL A 60 -6.22 -3.58 -15.70
CA VAL A 60 -5.75 -3.53 -17.10
C VAL A 60 -6.57 -4.41 -18.04
N ALA A 61 -7.15 -5.50 -17.51
CA ALA A 61 -8.01 -6.38 -18.29
C ALA A 61 -9.04 -7.08 -17.40
N VAL A 62 -10.23 -7.30 -17.97
CA VAL A 62 -11.32 -8.06 -17.36
C VAL A 62 -11.87 -9.02 -18.40
N ASP A 63 -11.93 -10.29 -18.05
CA ASP A 63 -12.64 -11.34 -18.78
C ASP A 63 -13.93 -11.67 -18.02
N ASP A 64 -15.03 -11.09 -18.49
CA ASP A 64 -16.35 -11.18 -17.86
C ASP A 64 -16.89 -12.63 -17.86
N ASP A 65 -16.45 -13.50 -18.79
CA ASP A 65 -16.91 -14.89 -18.89
C ASP A 65 -16.30 -15.79 -17.82
N THR A 66 -15.07 -15.47 -17.37
CA THR A 66 -14.34 -16.24 -16.36
C THR A 66 -14.22 -15.53 -15.01
N GLY A 67 -14.61 -14.25 -14.96
CA GLY A 67 -14.47 -13.40 -13.78
C GLY A 67 -12.99 -13.13 -13.49
N ARG A 68 -12.14 -13.13 -14.52
CA ARG A 68 -10.70 -12.89 -14.36
C ARG A 68 -10.41 -11.39 -14.46
N TRP A 69 -9.71 -10.90 -13.44
CA TRP A 69 -9.29 -9.52 -13.30
C TRP A 69 -7.77 -9.46 -13.23
N ASP A 70 -7.17 -8.73 -14.17
CA ASP A 70 -5.73 -8.47 -14.21
C ASP A 70 -5.46 -7.04 -13.70
N PHE A 71 -4.61 -6.93 -12.69
CA PHE A 71 -4.18 -5.68 -12.08
C PHE A 71 -2.69 -5.45 -12.29
N GLU A 72 -2.30 -4.20 -12.53
CA GLU A 72 -0.92 -3.72 -12.45
C GLU A 72 -0.75 -2.93 -11.15
N CYS A 73 0.16 -3.41 -10.31
CA CYS A 73 0.46 -2.87 -9.01
C CYS A 73 1.90 -2.42 -8.95
N THR A 74 2.18 -1.40 -8.16
CA THR A 74 3.55 -0.97 -7.83
C THR A 74 3.79 -1.26 -6.36
N PHE A 75 4.94 -1.85 -6.02
CA PHE A 75 5.37 -2.03 -4.64
C PHE A 75 6.59 -1.15 -4.36
N PRO A 76 6.64 -0.44 -3.21
CA PRO A 76 5.64 -0.39 -2.12
C PRO A 76 4.40 0.49 -2.42
N GLY A 77 4.36 1.13 -3.58
CA GLY A 77 3.22 1.91 -4.06
C GLY A 77 3.47 3.42 -3.97
N SER A 78 2.79 4.18 -4.83
CA SER A 78 3.01 5.62 -5.01
C SER A 78 2.63 6.48 -3.80
N GLU A 79 1.76 5.98 -2.93
CA GLU A 79 1.38 6.67 -1.70
C GLU A 79 2.18 6.18 -0.47
N SER A 80 3.14 5.27 -0.66
CA SER A 80 3.94 4.72 0.44
C SER A 80 4.82 5.79 1.10
N GLY A 81 5.06 5.63 2.41
CA GLY A 81 5.99 6.48 3.17
C GLY A 81 7.37 6.51 2.53
N SER A 82 7.79 5.39 1.94
CA SER A 82 9.08 5.26 1.25
C SER A 82 9.23 6.18 0.03
N LEU A 83 8.24 6.30 -0.87
CA LEU A 83 8.34 7.19 -2.04
C LEU A 83 8.29 8.66 -1.62
N ARG A 84 7.42 9.00 -0.66
CA ARG A 84 7.36 10.36 -0.09
C ARG A 84 8.68 10.75 0.57
N CYS A 85 9.32 9.79 1.23
CA CYS A 85 10.66 9.96 1.77
C CYS A 85 11.68 10.18 0.65
N GLN A 86 11.69 9.37 -0.41
CA GLN A 86 12.68 9.49 -1.50
C GLN A 86 12.58 10.87 -2.17
N LEU A 87 11.37 11.34 -2.46
CA LEU A 87 11.12 12.68 -2.97
C LEU A 87 11.57 13.77 -1.98
N ALA A 88 11.37 13.58 -0.68
CA ALA A 88 11.83 14.51 0.33
C ALA A 88 13.37 14.54 0.43
N ILE A 89 14.06 13.40 0.35
CA ILE A 89 15.53 13.34 0.38
C ILE A 89 16.09 14.01 -0.86
N LYS A 90 15.58 13.67 -2.04
CA LYS A 90 16.01 14.30 -3.29
C LYS A 90 15.83 15.81 -3.23
N ASN A 91 14.61 16.28 -2.98
CA ASN A 91 14.29 17.71 -3.07
C ASN A 91 14.86 18.54 -1.91
N LYS A 92 14.99 17.97 -0.70
CA LYS A 92 15.35 18.75 0.51
C LYS A 92 16.75 18.48 1.04
N ILE A 93 17.41 17.42 0.60
CA ILE A 93 18.78 17.08 1.03
C ILE A 93 19.71 17.17 -0.17
N VAL A 94 19.49 16.35 -1.21
CA VAL A 94 20.38 16.30 -2.37
C VAL A 94 20.34 17.63 -3.13
N ASP A 95 19.16 18.04 -3.59
CA ASP A 95 18.98 19.28 -4.37
C ASP A 95 19.28 20.55 -3.54
N PHE A 96 18.98 20.53 -2.24
CA PHE A 96 19.33 21.64 -1.35
C PHE A 96 20.86 21.80 -1.25
N ILE A 97 21.59 20.70 -1.14
CA ILE A 97 23.05 20.73 -1.07
C ILE A 97 23.66 21.15 -2.42
N SER A 98 23.17 20.57 -3.52
CA SER A 98 23.80 20.69 -4.83
C SER A 98 23.34 21.88 -5.67
N THR A 99 22.15 22.41 -5.41
CA THR A 99 21.48 23.32 -6.36
C THR A 99 20.94 24.58 -5.69
N ASP A 100 20.39 24.47 -4.47
CA ASP A 100 19.70 25.60 -3.83
C ASP A 100 19.69 25.57 -2.29
N PRO A 101 20.84 25.84 -1.63
CA PRO A 101 20.91 25.89 -0.18
C PRO A 101 20.31 27.17 0.42
N PHE A 102 19.99 28.17 -0.40
CA PHE A 102 19.58 29.51 0.06
C PHE A 102 18.18 29.95 -0.42
N GLY A 103 17.29 29.02 -0.78
CA GLY A 103 15.85 29.29 -0.97
C GLY A 103 15.52 30.03 -2.27
N GLY A 104 16.16 29.67 -3.37
CA GLY A 104 15.93 30.12 -4.74
C GLY A 104 17.07 30.98 -5.29
N ALA A 105 18.18 31.12 -4.58
CA ALA A 105 19.28 32.00 -4.94
C ALA A 105 20.59 31.21 -5.11
N CYS A 106 21.11 31.19 -6.34
CA CYS A 106 22.49 30.78 -6.60
C CYS A 106 23.45 31.68 -5.79
N PRO A 107 24.43 31.11 -5.07
CA PRO A 107 25.17 29.89 -5.44
C PRO A 107 24.85 28.62 -4.61
N ASP A 108 25.16 27.45 -5.19
CA ASP A 108 25.21 26.17 -4.46
C ASP A 108 26.27 26.17 -3.33
N LEU A 109 26.19 25.20 -2.40
CA LEU A 109 27.02 25.20 -1.20
C LEU A 109 28.50 25.03 -1.55
N SER A 110 28.78 24.22 -2.57
CA SER A 110 30.12 23.97 -3.08
C SER A 110 30.75 25.24 -3.68
N THR A 111 29.96 26.09 -4.34
CA THR A 111 30.39 27.40 -4.85
C THR A 111 30.63 28.38 -3.71
N VAL A 112 29.77 28.43 -2.69
CA VAL A 112 29.97 29.31 -1.53
C VAL A 112 31.25 28.94 -0.78
N VAL A 113 31.45 27.66 -0.49
CA VAL A 113 32.64 27.16 0.21
C VAL A 113 33.89 27.44 -0.62
N THR A 114 33.88 27.12 -1.91
CA THR A 114 35.01 27.40 -2.82
C THR A 114 35.32 28.90 -2.89
N THR A 115 34.30 29.76 -2.97
CA THR A 115 34.49 31.22 -3.02
C THR A 115 35.07 31.75 -1.71
N LEU A 116 34.62 31.23 -0.57
CA LEU A 116 35.16 31.60 0.75
C LEU A 116 36.60 31.11 0.93
N GLU A 117 36.96 29.93 0.44
CA GLU A 117 38.35 29.46 0.42
C GLU A 117 39.22 30.32 -0.49
N GLU A 118 38.73 30.74 -1.65
CA GLU A 118 39.53 31.55 -2.58
C GLU A 118 39.65 33.02 -2.16
N SER A 119 38.58 33.60 -1.61
CA SER A 119 38.45 35.06 -1.45
C SER A 119 38.14 35.52 -0.02
N GLY A 120 37.70 34.64 0.87
CA GLY A 120 37.27 34.96 2.24
C GLY A 120 38.30 34.63 3.31
N GLN A 121 39.60 34.68 2.98
CA GLN A 121 40.71 34.32 3.88
C GLN A 121 40.71 35.15 5.17
N ASP A 122 40.17 36.37 5.15
CA ASP A 122 39.97 37.18 6.35
C ASP A 122 38.99 36.56 7.37
N ILE A 123 38.08 35.71 6.90
CA ILE A 123 37.05 35.04 7.70
C ILE A 123 37.47 33.60 8.05
N VAL A 124 38.22 32.93 7.17
CA VAL A 124 38.51 31.49 7.31
C VAL A 124 39.94 31.18 7.75
N ASP A 125 40.88 32.13 7.64
CA ASP A 125 42.26 31.93 8.06
C ASP A 125 42.38 31.93 9.59
N PRO A 126 42.84 30.83 10.22
CA PRO A 126 43.03 30.75 11.67
C PRO A 126 44.01 31.81 12.23
N GLU A 127 45.00 32.27 11.47
CA GLU A 127 45.91 33.31 11.94
C GLU A 127 45.22 34.68 12.00
N GLN A 128 44.41 34.98 10.98
CA GLN A 128 43.68 36.23 10.89
C GLN A 128 42.55 36.29 11.93
N LEU A 129 41.82 35.18 12.14
CA LEU A 129 40.81 35.06 13.20
C LEU A 129 41.40 35.27 14.60
N ARG A 130 42.56 34.67 14.90
CA ARG A 130 43.25 34.89 16.18
C ARG A 130 43.64 36.35 16.36
N LYS A 131 44.15 36.97 15.31
CA LYS A 131 44.55 38.38 15.32
C LYS A 131 43.35 39.29 15.56
N ASP A 132 42.21 39.02 14.94
CA ASP A 132 41.00 39.83 15.09
C ASP A 132 40.34 39.64 16.47
N LEU A 133 40.34 38.42 17.02
CA LEU A 133 39.92 38.18 18.39
C LEU A 133 40.85 38.83 19.42
N ALA A 134 42.16 38.84 19.17
CA ALA A 134 43.11 39.56 20.03
C ALA A 134 42.86 41.08 20.02
N ASN A 135 42.44 41.63 18.87
CA ASN A 135 42.10 43.05 18.71
C ASN A 135 40.79 43.46 19.41
N GLN A 136 39.96 42.51 19.87
CA GLN A 136 38.74 42.77 20.66
C GLN A 136 39.03 43.18 22.12
N GLY A 137 40.30 43.29 22.52
CA GLY A 137 40.67 43.77 23.86
C GLY A 137 40.46 42.73 24.96
N LEU A 138 40.66 41.44 24.65
CA LEU A 138 40.58 40.34 25.61
C LEU A 138 41.58 40.55 26.77
N SER A 139 41.06 40.88 27.95
CA SER A 139 41.84 41.41 29.09
C SER A 139 42.39 40.35 30.04
N SER A 140 41.89 39.11 29.99
CA SER A 140 42.35 38.01 30.85
C SER A 140 42.98 36.88 30.02
N ASP A 141 43.97 36.20 30.59
CA ASP A 141 44.62 35.04 29.94
C ASP A 141 43.64 33.89 29.69
N ARG A 142 42.63 33.74 30.56
CA ARG A 142 41.53 32.80 30.36
C ARG A 142 40.71 33.13 29.10
N ALA A 143 40.34 34.39 28.92
CA ALA A 143 39.57 34.82 27.75
C ALA A 143 40.36 34.62 26.44
N LYS A 144 41.69 34.79 26.47
CA LYS A 144 42.56 34.50 25.32
C LYS A 144 42.61 33.01 25.01
N GLN A 145 42.73 32.15 26.02
CA GLN A 145 42.69 30.68 25.84
C GLN A 145 41.34 30.20 25.29
N GLU A 146 40.23 30.75 25.77
CA GLU A 146 38.89 30.43 25.27
C GLU A 146 38.72 30.88 23.80
N ALA A 147 39.25 32.06 23.43
CA ALA A 147 39.27 32.54 22.06
C ALA A 147 40.12 31.64 21.14
N ASP A 148 41.32 31.25 21.57
CA ASP A 148 42.17 30.33 20.79
C ASP A 148 41.49 28.97 20.58
N ALA A 149 40.83 28.43 21.60
CA ALA A 149 40.06 27.19 21.49
C ALA A 149 38.89 27.32 20.53
N ALA A 150 38.18 28.46 20.53
CA ALA A 150 37.09 28.74 19.59
C ALA A 150 37.61 28.83 18.15
N VAL A 151 38.76 29.47 17.90
CA VAL A 151 39.38 29.48 16.57
C VAL A 151 39.74 28.08 16.11
N VAL A 152 40.31 27.25 16.99
CA VAL A 152 40.63 25.86 16.66
C VAL A 152 39.38 25.07 16.29
N ALA A 153 38.30 25.18 17.07
CA ALA A 153 37.03 24.50 16.79
C ALA A 153 36.40 25.00 15.48
N TYR A 154 36.41 26.31 15.24
CA TYR A 154 35.95 26.91 13.98
C TYR A 154 36.75 26.40 12.79
N THR A 155 38.07 26.35 12.91
CA THR A 155 38.97 25.86 11.85
C THR A 155 38.69 24.39 11.53
N GLN A 156 38.44 23.56 12.55
CA GLN A 156 38.09 22.15 12.34
C GLN A 156 36.75 21.98 11.61
N LEU A 157 35.74 22.77 11.98
CA LEU A 157 34.45 22.79 11.29
C LEU A 157 34.62 23.27 9.83
N TRP A 158 35.41 24.32 9.62
CA TRP A 158 35.71 24.84 8.30
C TRP A 158 36.43 23.81 7.42
N GLN A 159 37.46 23.15 7.94
CA GLN A 159 38.17 22.09 7.22
C GLN A 159 37.26 20.91 6.86
N ALA A 160 36.33 20.55 7.74
CA ALA A 160 35.34 19.51 7.44
C ALA A 160 34.35 19.94 6.35
N LEU A 161 33.89 21.21 6.37
CA LEU A 161 33.07 21.80 5.32
C LEU A 161 33.81 21.85 3.98
N GLY A 162 35.05 22.36 3.95
CA GLY A 162 35.89 22.40 2.75
C GLY A 162 36.10 21.00 2.16
N ALA A 163 36.45 20.01 2.98
CA ALA A 163 36.66 18.64 2.52
C ALA A 163 35.41 18.00 1.87
N LEU A 164 34.20 18.44 2.22
CA LEU A 164 32.96 17.92 1.67
C LEU A 164 32.47 18.69 0.44
N PHE A 165 32.70 20.00 0.40
CA PHE A 165 32.03 20.89 -0.54
C PHE A 165 32.97 21.65 -1.48
N THR A 166 34.27 21.78 -1.18
CA THR A 166 35.19 22.47 -2.10
C THR A 166 35.20 21.78 -3.45
N LYS A 167 34.99 22.57 -4.51
CA LYS A 167 34.90 22.06 -5.87
C LYS A 167 36.26 21.53 -6.34
N SER A 168 36.25 20.32 -6.89
CA SER A 168 37.41 19.82 -7.63
C SER A 168 37.55 20.57 -8.96
N THR A 169 38.79 20.88 -9.34
CA THR A 169 39.10 21.51 -10.64
C THR A 169 38.73 20.62 -11.84
N GLU A 170 38.51 19.32 -11.61
CA GLU A 170 38.19 18.35 -12.66
C GLU A 170 36.67 18.15 -12.88
N THR A 171 35.85 18.26 -11.82
CA THR A 171 34.42 17.87 -11.87
C THR A 171 33.45 19.03 -11.64
N SER A 172 33.92 20.21 -11.22
CA SER A 172 33.07 21.36 -10.84
C SER A 172 32.01 21.06 -9.76
N GLN A 173 32.18 19.93 -9.07
CA GLN A 173 31.34 19.39 -8.00
C GLN A 173 32.17 19.26 -6.71
N GLY A 174 31.48 19.30 -5.57
CA GLY A 174 32.08 19.00 -4.27
C GLY A 174 32.26 17.50 -4.03
N ALA A 175 33.13 17.11 -3.10
CA ALA A 175 33.41 15.69 -2.81
C ALA A 175 32.17 14.88 -2.37
N LEU A 176 31.20 15.53 -1.71
CA LEU A 176 29.93 14.90 -1.31
C LEU A 176 29.02 14.64 -2.51
N GLU A 177 28.94 15.59 -3.45
CA GLU A 177 28.19 15.43 -4.71
C GLU A 177 28.79 14.29 -5.53
N ASP A 178 30.12 14.29 -5.73
CA ASP A 178 30.86 13.22 -6.40
C ASP A 178 30.60 11.85 -5.73
N TYR A 179 30.55 11.80 -4.40
CA TYR A 179 30.25 10.57 -3.66
C TYR A 179 28.82 10.08 -3.91
N ILE A 180 27.82 10.97 -3.86
CA ILE A 180 26.42 10.63 -4.14
C ILE A 180 26.27 10.15 -5.58
N ASP A 181 26.90 10.82 -6.55
CA ASP A 181 26.85 10.43 -7.96
C ASP A 181 27.48 9.05 -8.19
N VAL A 182 28.65 8.79 -7.59
CA VAL A 182 29.30 7.48 -7.67
C VAL A 182 28.47 6.41 -6.97
N TYR A 183 27.87 6.70 -5.81
CA TYR A 183 26.97 5.79 -5.12
C TYR A 183 25.76 5.45 -6.00
N ASN A 184 25.17 6.47 -6.63
CA ASN A 184 24.02 6.37 -7.51
C ASN A 184 24.30 5.59 -8.81
N THR A 185 25.57 5.39 -9.20
CA THR A 185 25.93 4.50 -10.32
C THR A 185 25.75 3.01 -10.00
N ARG A 186 25.61 2.65 -8.71
CA ARG A 186 25.55 1.26 -8.24
C ARG A 186 24.30 0.94 -7.43
N ARG A 187 23.76 1.92 -6.70
CA ARG A 187 22.56 1.85 -5.83
C ARG A 187 21.75 3.14 -5.98
N SER A 188 20.70 3.36 -5.20
CA SER A 188 20.08 4.68 -5.07
C SER A 188 20.22 5.14 -3.61
N PHE A 189 20.91 6.26 -3.44
CA PHE A 189 21.15 6.87 -2.13
C PHE A 189 19.84 7.22 -1.42
N GLU A 190 18.88 7.78 -2.16
CA GLU A 190 17.55 8.13 -1.64
C GLU A 190 16.79 6.88 -1.20
N ASN A 191 16.80 5.84 -2.03
CA ASN A 191 16.08 4.60 -1.76
C ASN A 191 16.63 3.92 -0.50
N ASP A 192 17.96 3.86 -0.35
CA ASP A 192 18.59 3.18 0.78
C ASP A 192 18.35 3.90 2.13
N ILE A 193 18.33 5.23 2.17
CA ILE A 193 17.99 5.97 3.38
C ILE A 193 16.51 5.74 3.73
N CYS A 194 15.61 5.87 2.76
CA CYS A 194 14.19 5.72 3.01
C CYS A 194 13.81 4.29 3.38
N GLN A 195 14.48 3.31 2.78
CA GLN A 195 14.34 1.92 3.18
C GLN A 195 14.70 1.71 4.65
N SER A 196 15.80 2.30 5.13
CA SER A 196 16.18 2.20 6.55
C SER A 196 15.19 2.88 7.49
N LEU A 197 14.53 3.95 7.04
CA LEU A 197 13.56 4.70 7.85
C LEU A 197 12.19 4.03 7.90
N HIS A 198 11.79 3.33 6.83
CA HIS A 198 10.47 2.72 6.66
C HIS A 198 10.48 1.19 6.73
N GLU A 199 11.56 0.57 7.26
CA GLU A 199 11.67 -0.89 7.40
C GLU A 199 10.50 -1.51 8.20
N GLY A 200 9.90 -0.74 9.12
CA GLY A 200 8.74 -1.17 9.91
C GLY A 200 7.37 -1.06 9.21
N GLU A 201 7.29 -0.48 8.02
CA GLU A 201 6.03 -0.39 7.24
C GLU A 201 5.75 -1.67 6.43
N ILE A 202 6.76 -2.53 6.27
CA ILE A 202 6.67 -3.81 5.57
C ILE A 202 6.43 -4.92 6.62
N PRO A 203 5.54 -5.90 6.37
CA PRO A 203 4.86 -6.20 5.12
C PRO A 203 3.63 -5.32 4.83
N LEU A 204 3.40 -5.05 3.54
CA LEU A 204 2.19 -4.40 3.05
C LEU A 204 1.10 -5.42 2.74
N ASN A 205 -0.15 -5.10 3.08
CA ASN A 205 -1.28 -5.96 2.77
C ASN A 205 -1.76 -5.74 1.35
N LEU A 206 -2.04 -6.84 0.64
CA LEU A 206 -2.80 -6.81 -0.61
C LEU A 206 -4.30 -6.87 -0.27
N THR A 207 -4.99 -5.74 -0.34
CA THR A 207 -6.40 -5.59 0.06
C THR A 207 -7.31 -5.63 -1.17
N LEU A 208 -8.45 -6.30 -1.08
CA LEU A 208 -9.49 -6.26 -2.12
C LEU A 208 -10.77 -5.64 -1.58
N ILE A 209 -11.39 -4.79 -2.39
CA ILE A 209 -12.73 -4.26 -2.18
C ILE A 209 -13.53 -4.54 -3.45
N ALA A 210 -14.62 -5.29 -3.36
CA ALA A 210 -15.45 -5.64 -4.51
C ALA A 210 -16.88 -5.95 -4.06
N GLY A 211 -17.88 -5.36 -4.71
CA GLY A 211 -19.27 -5.47 -4.26
C GLY A 211 -19.44 -4.99 -2.81
N ALA A 212 -20.09 -5.78 -1.97
CA ALA A 212 -20.17 -5.52 -0.53
C ALA A 212 -19.02 -6.14 0.28
N THR A 213 -18.09 -6.85 -0.38
CA THR A 213 -16.99 -7.56 0.28
C THR A 213 -15.75 -6.68 0.40
N ARG A 214 -15.15 -6.69 1.59
CA ARG A 214 -13.83 -6.11 1.87
C ARG A 214 -12.93 -7.18 2.47
N ILE A 215 -11.88 -7.56 1.74
CA ILE A 215 -10.85 -8.50 2.21
C ILE A 215 -9.61 -7.68 2.59
N PRO A 216 -9.35 -7.48 3.89
CA PRO A 216 -8.27 -6.61 4.36
C PRO A 216 -6.85 -7.12 4.05
N ALA A 217 -6.70 -8.42 3.78
CA ALA A 217 -5.44 -9.01 3.35
C ALA A 217 -5.68 -10.33 2.62
N ILE A 218 -5.61 -10.32 1.28
CA ILE A 218 -5.51 -11.55 0.46
C ILE A 218 -4.16 -12.23 0.72
N THR A 219 -3.11 -11.41 0.82
CA THR A 219 -1.75 -11.83 1.16
C THR A 219 -0.99 -10.63 1.73
N THR A 220 0.16 -10.90 2.34
CA THR A 220 1.10 -9.87 2.78
C THR A 220 2.33 -9.89 1.86
N LEU A 221 2.84 -8.71 1.53
CA LEU A 221 3.93 -8.49 0.60
C LEU A 221 5.12 -7.90 1.36
N ASN A 222 6.20 -8.69 1.42
CA ASN A 222 7.49 -8.22 1.93
C ASN A 222 8.37 -7.58 0.82
N TRP A 223 8.01 -7.83 -0.43
CA TRP A 223 8.66 -7.35 -1.65
C TRP A 223 7.67 -7.47 -2.83
N ALA A 224 7.99 -6.83 -3.96
CA ALA A 224 7.24 -6.99 -5.21
C ALA A 224 7.32 -8.45 -5.71
N PRO A 225 6.20 -9.16 -5.90
CA PRO A 225 6.21 -10.53 -6.41
C PRO A 225 6.91 -10.64 -7.76
N GLU A 226 7.89 -11.55 -7.88
CA GLU A 226 8.56 -11.83 -9.17
C GLU A 226 7.68 -12.67 -10.11
N THR A 227 6.74 -13.42 -9.54
CA THR A 227 5.82 -14.29 -10.28
C THR A 227 4.39 -14.02 -9.83
N THR A 228 3.51 -13.79 -10.79
CA THR A 228 2.08 -13.60 -10.51
C THR A 228 1.45 -14.88 -9.97
N LYS A 229 0.85 -14.79 -8.78
CA LYS A 229 0.11 -15.89 -8.16
C LYS A 229 -1.39 -15.58 -8.24
N PRO A 230 -2.20 -16.33 -9.01
CA PRO A 230 -3.64 -16.06 -9.09
C PRO A 230 -4.35 -16.41 -7.77
N TYR A 231 -5.40 -15.67 -7.44
CA TYR A 231 -6.29 -15.95 -6.31
C TYR A 231 -7.73 -16.11 -6.77
N ASN A 232 -8.39 -17.20 -6.36
CA ASN A 232 -9.82 -17.39 -6.55
C ASN A 232 -10.54 -16.83 -5.33
N ILE A 233 -11.43 -15.87 -5.51
CA ILE A 233 -12.07 -15.15 -4.40
C ILE A 233 -13.57 -15.07 -4.66
N THR A 234 -14.36 -15.45 -3.65
CA THR A 234 -15.80 -15.22 -3.65
C THR A 234 -16.10 -13.87 -3.00
N VAL A 235 -16.93 -13.06 -3.64
CA VAL A 235 -17.35 -11.74 -3.17
C VAL A 235 -18.87 -11.65 -3.16
N GLN A 236 -19.39 -10.76 -2.31
CA GLN A 236 -20.80 -10.49 -2.16
C GLN A 236 -21.22 -9.44 -3.20
N ASP A 237 -21.96 -9.85 -4.22
CA ASP A 237 -22.59 -8.94 -5.16
C ASP A 237 -24.03 -8.66 -4.74
N SER A 238 -24.30 -7.42 -4.33
CA SER A 238 -25.64 -6.97 -3.91
C SER A 238 -26.67 -6.96 -5.05
N SER A 239 -26.25 -7.04 -6.30
CA SER A 239 -27.13 -7.07 -7.48
C SER A 239 -27.52 -8.48 -7.93
N ARG A 240 -26.96 -9.51 -7.28
CA ARG A 240 -27.17 -10.92 -7.62
C ARG A 240 -28.05 -11.61 -6.59
N ILE A 241 -28.54 -12.77 -6.97
CA ILE A 241 -29.36 -13.63 -6.11
C ILE A 241 -28.58 -13.95 -4.82
N ALA A 242 -29.28 -14.01 -3.70
CA ALA A 242 -28.72 -14.23 -2.39
C ALA A 242 -28.39 -15.70 -2.13
N CYS A 243 -27.53 -16.33 -2.96
CA CYS A 243 -27.15 -17.72 -2.73
C CYS A 243 -26.40 -17.91 -1.41
N CYS A 244 -26.58 -19.06 -0.78
CA CYS A 244 -25.97 -19.37 0.51
C CYS A 244 -25.61 -20.86 0.61
N PRO A 245 -24.50 -21.21 1.29
CA PRO A 245 -23.96 -22.58 1.29
C PRO A 245 -24.73 -23.56 2.20
N ASN A 246 -25.32 -23.07 3.29
CA ASN A 246 -25.92 -23.91 4.35
C ASN A 246 -27.45 -24.03 4.18
N SER A 247 -27.91 -24.43 2.99
CA SER A 247 -29.34 -24.51 2.72
C SER A 247 -30.01 -25.66 3.45
N ALA A 248 -31.17 -25.40 4.05
CA ALA A 248 -32.00 -26.42 4.66
C ALA A 248 -33.46 -26.29 4.24
N VAL A 249 -34.21 -27.35 4.50
CA VAL A 249 -35.68 -27.32 4.51
C VAL A 249 -36.15 -27.21 5.96
N ALA A 250 -37.36 -26.70 6.16
CA ALA A 250 -37.93 -26.61 7.48
C ALA A 250 -38.25 -28.01 8.04
N GLU A 251 -38.14 -28.15 9.35
CA GLU A 251 -38.49 -29.36 10.10
C GLU A 251 -39.75 -29.11 10.93
N GLY A 252 -40.63 -30.11 11.02
CA GLY A 252 -41.91 -30.03 11.74
C GLY A 252 -43.09 -29.61 10.87
N GLU A 253 -44.27 -29.50 11.46
CA GLU A 253 -45.52 -29.17 10.76
C GLU A 253 -46.34 -28.13 11.53
N GLY A 254 -46.99 -27.23 10.79
CA GLY A 254 -47.85 -26.20 11.38
C GLY A 254 -47.11 -25.33 12.41
N ALA A 255 -47.59 -25.34 13.66
CA ALA A 255 -47.05 -24.50 14.73
C ALA A 255 -45.68 -24.95 15.28
N THR A 256 -45.22 -26.16 14.97
CA THR A 256 -43.89 -26.66 15.38
C THR A 256 -42.85 -26.55 14.28
N CYS A 257 -43.23 -26.03 13.10
CA CYS A 257 -42.32 -25.93 11.99
C CYS A 257 -41.25 -24.85 12.22
N SER A 258 -39.98 -25.21 11.99
CA SER A 258 -38.86 -24.29 12.14
C SER A 258 -37.69 -24.68 11.23
N TYR A 259 -36.87 -23.71 10.86
CA TYR A 259 -35.60 -23.98 10.18
C TYR A 259 -34.53 -24.38 11.18
N PRO A 260 -33.60 -25.28 10.82
CA PRO A 260 -32.47 -25.61 11.68
C PRO A 260 -31.62 -24.35 11.90
N ARG A 261 -30.96 -24.27 13.07
CA ARG A 261 -30.19 -23.08 13.47
C ARG A 261 -29.09 -22.72 12.47
N ASP A 262 -28.48 -23.71 11.84
CA ASP A 262 -27.37 -23.51 10.89
C ASP A 262 -27.84 -22.86 9.57
N ALA A 263 -29.14 -22.91 9.28
CA ALA A 263 -29.74 -22.22 8.14
C ALA A 263 -30.12 -20.77 8.47
N ILE A 264 -30.17 -20.37 9.74
CA ILE A 264 -30.51 -19.01 10.15
C ILE A 264 -29.24 -18.15 10.06
N ILE A 265 -29.31 -17.06 9.30
CA ILE A 265 -28.19 -16.12 9.19
C ILE A 265 -28.27 -15.14 10.38
N PRO A 266 -27.29 -15.17 11.31
CA PRO A 266 -27.40 -14.41 12.55
C PRO A 266 -27.45 -12.90 12.32
N GLY A 267 -28.42 -12.22 12.94
CA GLY A 267 -28.49 -10.75 12.96
C GLY A 267 -29.06 -10.09 11.70
N THR A 268 -29.48 -10.87 10.69
CA THR A 268 -29.90 -10.32 9.38
C THR A 268 -31.36 -10.59 9.01
N GLY A 269 -32.10 -11.37 9.82
CA GLY A 269 -33.50 -11.74 9.54
C GLY A 269 -33.66 -12.71 8.35
N CYS A 270 -32.55 -13.10 7.74
CA CYS A 270 -32.49 -13.98 6.59
C CYS A 270 -32.30 -15.44 6.99
N VAL A 271 -32.90 -16.34 6.21
CA VAL A 271 -32.78 -17.80 6.38
C VAL A 271 -32.38 -18.42 5.05
N CYS A 272 -31.41 -19.33 5.09
CA CYS A 272 -30.91 -20.08 3.95
C CYS A 272 -31.80 -21.29 3.66
N GLY A 273 -32.74 -21.10 2.75
CA GLY A 273 -33.69 -22.12 2.30
C GLY A 273 -33.25 -22.83 1.02
N LYS A 274 -34.01 -23.85 0.61
CA LYS A 274 -33.74 -24.63 -0.60
C LYS A 274 -34.78 -24.37 -1.71
N SER A 275 -34.30 -23.91 -2.87
CA SER A 275 -35.15 -23.73 -4.05
C SER A 275 -35.64 -25.05 -4.66
N ALA A 276 -36.60 -24.96 -5.58
CA ALA A 276 -37.06 -26.10 -6.37
C ALA A 276 -35.94 -26.71 -7.24
N ALA A 277 -35.03 -25.89 -7.77
CA ALA A 277 -33.81 -26.35 -8.44
C ALA A 277 -32.76 -26.96 -7.49
N GLY A 278 -32.97 -26.90 -6.17
CA GLY A 278 -32.08 -27.45 -5.16
C GLY A 278 -30.90 -26.54 -4.78
N VAL A 279 -30.89 -25.29 -5.25
CA VAL A 279 -29.92 -24.26 -4.88
C VAL A 279 -30.30 -23.62 -3.54
N GLY A 280 -29.29 -23.32 -2.72
CA GLY A 280 -29.46 -22.59 -1.46
C GLY A 280 -29.68 -21.10 -1.67
N ILE A 281 -30.75 -20.53 -1.10
CA ILE A 281 -31.11 -19.12 -1.25
C ILE A 281 -31.45 -18.54 0.12
N ALA A 282 -30.83 -17.43 0.45
CA ALA A 282 -31.17 -16.61 1.60
C ALA A 282 -32.38 -15.74 1.28
N PHE A 283 -33.43 -15.86 2.08
CA PHE A 283 -34.65 -15.07 1.96
C PHE A 283 -35.05 -14.49 3.32
N GLU A 284 -35.81 -13.40 3.31
CA GLU A 284 -36.34 -12.82 4.54
C GLU A 284 -37.48 -13.69 5.09
N TRP A 285 -37.35 -14.11 6.35
CA TRP A 285 -38.38 -14.90 7.01
C TRP A 285 -39.64 -14.07 7.26
N THR A 286 -40.74 -14.44 6.63
CA THR A 286 -42.04 -13.76 6.81
C THR A 286 -43.17 -14.76 7.04
N GLU A 287 -44.31 -14.27 7.53
CA GLU A 287 -45.52 -15.06 7.70
C GLU A 287 -46.06 -15.58 6.35
N CYS A 288 -46.65 -16.77 6.36
CA CYS A 288 -47.06 -17.48 5.14
C CYS A 288 -48.05 -16.73 4.23
N THR A 289 -48.77 -15.74 4.75
CA THR A 289 -49.69 -14.89 3.98
C THR A 289 -48.99 -13.78 3.20
N ASN A 290 -47.71 -13.52 3.47
CA ASN A 290 -46.97 -12.38 2.90
C ASN A 290 -46.09 -12.78 1.72
N TYR A 291 -46.05 -14.06 1.34
CA TYR A 291 -45.36 -14.51 0.13
C TYR A 291 -46.17 -14.18 -1.14
N LYS A 292 -45.48 -14.02 -2.26
CA LYS A 292 -46.08 -13.61 -3.54
C LYS A 292 -47.06 -14.64 -4.11
N GLY A 293 -46.89 -15.92 -3.75
CA GLY A 293 -47.75 -17.02 -4.20
C GLY A 293 -47.19 -18.39 -3.86
N SER A 294 -47.94 -19.44 -4.21
CA SER A 294 -47.51 -20.84 -4.15
C SER A 294 -46.86 -21.28 -5.46
N CYS A 295 -45.91 -22.20 -5.41
CA CYS A 295 -45.18 -22.70 -6.57
C CYS A 295 -44.79 -24.17 -6.43
N GLU A 296 -44.47 -24.81 -7.55
CA GLU A 296 -43.85 -26.14 -7.61
C GLU A 296 -42.48 -26.09 -8.30
N ALA A 297 -42.27 -25.14 -9.21
CA ALA A 297 -41.02 -24.88 -9.89
C ALA A 297 -40.61 -23.40 -9.80
N ASP A 298 -39.31 -23.12 -9.93
CA ASP A 298 -38.78 -21.75 -9.86
C ASP A 298 -39.42 -20.82 -10.90
N GLY A 299 -39.76 -21.34 -12.08
CA GLY A 299 -40.40 -20.58 -13.16
C GLY A 299 -41.83 -20.10 -12.84
N ASP A 300 -42.47 -20.62 -11.80
CA ASP A 300 -43.85 -20.23 -11.44
C ASP A 300 -43.91 -18.84 -10.79
N CYS A 301 -42.79 -18.36 -10.23
CA CYS A 301 -42.74 -17.16 -9.39
C CYS A 301 -42.51 -15.85 -10.17
N GLY A 302 -42.15 -15.95 -11.45
CA GLY A 302 -41.78 -14.83 -12.31
C GLY A 302 -40.44 -14.18 -11.94
N ASP A 303 -40.02 -13.21 -12.76
CA ASP A 303 -38.72 -12.56 -12.62
C ASP A 303 -38.53 -11.93 -11.23
N GLY A 304 -37.34 -12.12 -10.64
CA GLY A 304 -36.98 -11.61 -9.31
C GLY A 304 -37.29 -12.56 -8.15
N TYR A 305 -38.02 -13.65 -8.39
CA TYR A 305 -38.48 -14.55 -7.34
C TYR A 305 -38.12 -16.00 -7.64
N LEU A 306 -37.92 -16.80 -6.59
CA LEU A 306 -37.61 -18.23 -6.70
C LEU A 306 -38.55 -19.06 -5.83
N CYS A 307 -38.72 -20.33 -6.20
CA CYS A 307 -39.64 -21.23 -5.51
C CYS A 307 -38.93 -21.91 -4.36
N LEU A 308 -39.21 -21.48 -3.14
CA LEU A 308 -38.70 -22.10 -1.93
C LEU A 308 -39.49 -23.37 -1.61
N THR A 309 -38.82 -24.52 -1.60
CA THR A 309 -39.42 -25.82 -1.28
C THR A 309 -39.17 -26.22 0.17
N GLY A 310 -40.11 -26.97 0.77
CA GLY A 310 -39.98 -27.40 2.16
C GLY A 310 -40.06 -26.26 3.18
N SER A 311 -40.87 -25.23 2.88
CA SER A 311 -41.14 -24.12 3.81
C SER A 311 -42.14 -24.51 4.90
N CYS A 312 -42.25 -23.70 5.96
CA CYS A 312 -43.26 -23.89 6.99
C CYS A 312 -44.70 -23.60 6.56
N CYS A 313 -44.91 -23.21 5.31
CA CYS A 313 -46.23 -22.87 4.78
C CYS A 313 -46.97 -24.07 4.17
N GLY A 314 -46.43 -25.29 4.33
CA GLY A 314 -47.08 -26.53 3.87
C GLY A 314 -46.95 -26.79 2.37
N GLY A 315 -46.15 -25.99 1.65
CA GLY A 315 -45.92 -26.10 0.22
C GLY A 315 -44.80 -25.18 -0.27
N GLY A 316 -44.57 -25.17 -1.59
CA GLY A 316 -43.61 -24.27 -2.22
C GLY A 316 -44.15 -22.83 -2.21
N VAL A 317 -43.29 -21.86 -1.86
CA VAL A 317 -43.66 -20.44 -1.81
C VAL A 317 -42.68 -19.59 -2.63
N CYS A 318 -43.20 -18.57 -3.29
CA CYS A 318 -42.38 -17.63 -4.06
C CYS A 318 -41.75 -16.59 -3.13
N VAL A 319 -40.42 -16.60 -3.06
CA VAL A 319 -39.62 -15.69 -2.24
C VAL A 319 -38.81 -14.74 -3.11
N ASP A 320 -38.57 -13.53 -2.59
CA ASP A 320 -37.66 -12.58 -3.23
C ASP A 320 -36.23 -13.13 -3.16
N ALA A 321 -35.62 -13.33 -4.32
CA ALA A 321 -34.31 -13.95 -4.44
C ALA A 321 -33.15 -12.97 -4.14
N PHE A 322 -33.41 -11.67 -4.04
CA PHE A 322 -32.41 -10.61 -3.93
C PHE A 322 -32.42 -9.91 -2.56
N ALA A 323 -33.55 -9.96 -1.83
CA ALA A 323 -33.73 -9.22 -0.58
C ALA A 323 -32.52 -9.28 0.39
N CYS A 324 -31.99 -10.48 0.63
CA CYS A 324 -30.88 -10.65 1.57
C CYS A 324 -29.53 -10.14 1.02
N SER A 325 -29.25 -10.28 -0.28
CA SER A 325 -28.02 -9.78 -0.90
C SER A 325 -28.04 -8.25 -1.05
N GLU A 326 -29.19 -7.66 -1.38
CA GLU A 326 -29.38 -6.21 -1.46
C GLU A 326 -29.19 -5.51 -0.11
N ASN A 327 -29.61 -6.17 0.98
CA ASN A 327 -29.41 -5.70 2.35
C ASN A 327 -27.96 -5.86 2.85
N GLY A 328 -27.05 -6.40 2.02
CA GLY A 328 -25.65 -6.60 2.40
C GLY A 328 -25.46 -7.68 3.47
N THR A 329 -26.36 -8.67 3.51
CA THR A 329 -26.19 -9.85 4.35
C THR A 329 -24.88 -10.54 3.99
N ASP A 330 -24.08 -10.94 4.98
CA ASP A 330 -22.85 -11.70 4.75
C ASP A 330 -23.21 -13.15 4.37
N LEU A 331 -23.28 -13.43 3.06
CA LEU A 331 -23.64 -14.77 2.53
C LEU A 331 -22.42 -15.59 2.15
N VAL A 332 -21.25 -14.96 2.13
CA VAL A 332 -19.99 -15.60 1.77
C VAL A 332 -19.29 -15.98 3.08
N GLN A 333 -18.91 -17.24 3.23
CA GLN A 333 -17.99 -17.59 4.31
C GLN A 333 -16.65 -16.92 4.00
N GLN A 334 -16.27 -15.97 4.87
CA GLN A 334 -15.06 -15.17 4.66
C GLN A 334 -13.86 -16.07 4.38
N PHE A 335 -13.03 -15.61 3.45
CA PHE A 335 -11.77 -16.23 3.08
C PHE A 335 -10.94 -16.47 4.36
N ASP A 336 -10.94 -17.70 4.87
CA ASP A 336 -9.93 -18.13 5.83
C ASP A 336 -8.63 -18.17 5.06
N GLY A 337 -7.88 -17.05 5.11
CA GLY A 337 -6.53 -16.93 4.58
C GLY A 337 -5.66 -18.01 5.21
N GLY A 338 -5.66 -19.19 4.58
CA GLY A 338 -4.88 -20.33 4.99
C GLY A 338 -3.41 -19.99 4.84
N PHE A 339 -2.74 -19.87 5.98
CA PHE A 339 -1.29 -19.84 6.11
C PHE A 339 -0.67 -21.15 5.59
#